data_AF-A0A7S0A9K1-F1
#
_entry.id   AF-A0A7S0A9K1-F1
#
_cell.length_a   1.000
_cell.length_b   1.000
_cell.length_c   1.000
_cell.angle_alpha   90.00
_cell.angle_beta   90.00
_cell.angle_gamma   90.00
#
_symmetry.space_group_name_H-M   'P 1'
#
loop_
_entity.id
_entity.type
_entity.pdbx_description
1 polymer ?
#
loop_
_entity_poly.entity_id
_entity_poly.type
_entity_poly.pdbx_seq_one_letter_code
_entity_poly.pdbx_strand_id
1 'polypeptide(L)'
;LDTAKLKIQYSMEDGLPLGYLLHKDLTAGLLESAYRKAEDGEKTMLALRERLLSWIANILRSPISDDLKAWILRKVETQGRNPQTPPPSSVNSLVIAYSLCSCCPQTTPEAQFLRRVLTESLTSACTGITPTIRRYIRRREQYGIYIVKGGTLFELQKLFGQENVAVRDFEREVSQRAVSINWMYLDIIKRFTGFTCIVYIQGLRIVEDALLKWLAEYTRHHTWRFVFFENVDAAWNFSENRDRCDFSFAPESLSSIIRTTSDLLTPKIAAIRPSHIAEYDFCPTRELCRNPPRSRQ
;
A
#
# COMPACT_ATOMS: atom_id res chain seq x y z
N LEU A 1 -25.51 29.96 11.58
CA LEU A 1 -25.08 29.58 10.22
C LEU A 1 -26.31 29.53 9.33
N ASP A 2 -26.48 30.52 8.46
CA ASP A 2 -27.60 30.58 7.51
C ASP A 2 -27.31 29.65 6.33
N THR A 3 -27.80 28.41 6.44
CA THR A 3 -27.62 27.34 5.44
C THR A 3 -28.25 27.69 4.09
N ALA A 4 -29.10 28.71 4.01
CA ALA A 4 -29.68 29.19 2.76
C ALA A 4 -28.67 29.96 1.90
N LYS A 5 -27.71 30.67 2.51
CA LYS A 5 -26.69 31.46 1.78
C LYS A 5 -25.56 30.63 1.16
N LEU A 6 -25.40 29.37 1.57
CA LEU A 6 -24.44 28.44 0.96
C LEU A 6 -24.98 27.75 -0.31
N LYS A 7 -26.21 28.05 -0.73
CA LYS A 7 -26.79 27.58 -2.00
C LYS A 7 -26.20 28.37 -3.16
N ILE A 8 -25.09 27.89 -3.69
CA ILE A 8 -24.62 28.34 -5.00
C ILE A 8 -25.60 27.78 -6.05
N GLN A 9 -26.19 28.65 -6.87
CA GLN A 9 -27.09 28.29 -7.97
C GLN A 9 -26.30 27.53 -9.05
N TYR A 10 -26.67 26.28 -9.37
CA TYR A 10 -26.08 25.55 -10.49
C TYR A 10 -27.10 24.70 -11.27
N SER A 11 -26.90 24.69 -12.59
CA SER A 11 -27.74 24.11 -13.65
C SER A 11 -27.82 22.57 -13.58
N MET A 12 -28.99 22.04 -13.94
CA MET A 12 -29.34 20.61 -13.95
C MET A 12 -28.88 19.86 -15.22
N GLU A 13 -28.24 20.53 -16.17
CA GLU A 13 -27.98 19.97 -17.50
C GLU A 13 -26.69 19.12 -17.58
N ASP A 14 -25.72 19.26 -16.66
CA ASP A 14 -24.38 18.68 -16.78
C ASP A 14 -23.96 17.69 -15.66
N GLY A 15 -24.77 16.66 -15.38
CA GLY A 15 -24.26 15.42 -14.74
C GLY A 15 -23.64 15.51 -13.33
N LEU A 16 -23.86 16.58 -12.57
CA LEU A 16 -23.34 16.79 -11.20
C LEU A 16 -24.30 16.55 -9.99
N PRO A 17 -25.45 15.86 -10.07
CA PRO A 17 -26.39 15.79 -8.94
C PRO A 17 -25.88 14.98 -7.73
N LEU A 18 -24.97 14.02 -7.93
CA LEU A 18 -24.56 13.08 -6.89
C LEU A 18 -23.71 13.75 -5.79
N GLY A 19 -22.84 14.70 -6.15
CA GLY A 19 -21.99 15.42 -5.20
C GLY A 19 -22.77 16.41 -4.31
N TYR A 20 -23.84 17.01 -4.83
CA TYR A 20 -24.65 18.00 -4.11
C TYR A 20 -25.56 17.36 -3.04
N LEU A 21 -26.17 16.21 -3.34
CA LEU A 21 -27.04 15.49 -2.39
C LEU A 21 -26.24 14.97 -1.18
N LEU A 22 -25.04 14.43 -1.40
CA LEU A 22 -24.14 13.97 -0.33
C LEU A 22 -23.65 15.10 0.59
N HIS A 23 -23.56 16.32 0.04
CA HIS A 23 -23.10 17.49 0.79
C HIS A 23 -24.10 17.93 1.86
N LYS A 24 -25.41 17.67 1.69
CA LYS A 24 -26.42 18.37 2.49
C LYS A 24 -26.65 17.77 3.88
N ASP A 25 -26.76 16.44 4.02
CA ASP A 25 -27.20 15.85 5.29
C ASP A 25 -26.08 15.15 6.06
N LEU A 26 -25.24 14.35 5.40
CA LEU A 26 -24.10 13.71 6.07
C LEU A 26 -22.94 14.70 6.29
N THR A 27 -22.55 15.42 5.23
CA THR A 27 -21.40 16.33 5.32
C THR A 27 -21.70 17.43 6.34
N ALA A 28 -22.93 17.95 6.40
CA ALA A 28 -23.32 18.90 7.44
C ALA A 28 -23.19 18.33 8.86
N GLY A 29 -23.68 17.11 9.13
CA GLY A 29 -23.57 16.49 10.45
C GLY A 29 -22.13 16.16 10.86
N LEU A 30 -21.30 15.68 9.91
CA LEU A 30 -19.87 15.43 10.14
C LEU A 30 -19.07 16.71 10.36
N LEU A 31 -19.40 17.78 9.62
CA LEU A 31 -18.76 19.08 9.75
C LEU A 31 -19.18 19.78 11.04
N GLU A 32 -20.45 19.66 11.43
CA GLU A 32 -20.94 20.18 12.71
C GLU A 32 -20.31 19.45 13.90
N SER A 33 -20.12 18.13 13.81
CA SER A 33 -19.42 17.38 14.86
C SER A 33 -17.95 17.77 14.97
N ALA A 34 -17.28 18.04 13.84
CA ALA A 34 -15.91 18.55 13.80
C ALA A 34 -15.80 19.96 14.39
N TYR A 35 -16.76 20.84 14.06
CA TYR A 35 -16.81 22.21 14.56
C TYR A 35 -16.99 22.27 16.08
N ARG A 36 -17.88 21.44 16.65
CA ARG A 36 -18.21 21.47 18.07
C ARG A 36 -17.16 20.81 18.98
N LYS A 37 -16.33 19.90 18.46
CA LYS A 37 -15.42 19.07 19.27
C LYS A 37 -13.96 19.56 19.30
N ALA A 38 -13.56 20.50 18.46
CA ALA A 38 -12.18 20.97 18.37
C ALA A 38 -12.01 22.38 18.94
N GLU A 39 -10.89 22.63 19.63
CA GLU A 39 -10.49 23.97 20.09
C GLU A 39 -10.38 24.98 18.94
N ASP A 40 -10.01 24.49 17.75
CA ASP A 40 -10.03 25.21 16.47
C ASP A 40 -11.05 24.54 15.52
N GLY A 41 -12.32 24.63 15.90
CA GLY A 41 -13.47 24.01 15.25
C GLY A 41 -13.59 24.35 13.76
N GLU A 42 -13.34 25.62 13.40
CA GLU A 42 -13.44 26.09 12.03
C GLU A 42 -12.36 25.48 11.13
N LYS A 43 -11.09 25.51 11.56
CA LYS A 43 -9.99 24.92 10.78
C LYS A 43 -10.14 23.41 10.63
N THR A 44 -10.55 22.73 11.70
CA THR A 44 -10.78 21.27 11.69
C THR A 44 -11.92 20.89 10.74
N MET A 45 -13.01 21.66 10.77
CA MET A 45 -14.14 21.52 9.86
C MET A 45 -13.71 21.71 8.40
N LEU A 46 -12.99 22.79 8.08
CA LEU A 46 -12.53 23.06 6.71
C LEU A 46 -11.60 21.96 6.18
N ALA A 47 -10.66 21.50 7.01
CA ALA A 47 -9.77 20.39 6.65
C ALA A 47 -10.54 19.07 6.44
N LEU A 48 -11.56 18.79 7.26
CA LEU A 48 -12.41 17.61 7.08
C LEU A 48 -13.22 17.71 5.78
N ARG A 49 -13.78 18.89 5.48
CA ARG A 49 -14.52 19.14 4.23
C ARG A 49 -13.66 18.86 3.01
N GLU A 50 -12.45 19.40 2.97
CA GLU A 50 -11.51 19.19 1.86
C GLU A 50 -11.21 17.69 1.67
N ARG A 51 -10.94 16.97 2.75
CA ARG A 51 -10.66 15.53 2.71
C ARG A 51 -11.85 14.70 2.25
N LEU A 52 -13.07 15.05 2.69
CA LEU A 52 -14.29 14.37 2.26
C LEU A 52 -14.58 14.61 0.78
N LEU A 53 -14.43 15.84 0.30
CA LEU A 53 -14.61 16.16 -1.12
C LEU A 53 -13.59 15.45 -2.00
N SER A 54 -12.31 15.43 -1.58
CA SER A 54 -11.26 14.68 -2.27
C SER A 54 -11.56 13.18 -2.31
N TRP A 55 -12.05 12.61 -1.20
CA TRP A 55 -12.46 11.22 -1.12
C TRP A 55 -13.65 10.88 -2.04
N ILE A 56 -14.69 11.71 -2.05
CA ILE A 56 -15.84 11.55 -2.96
C ILE A 56 -15.38 11.65 -4.43
N ALA A 57 -14.51 12.61 -4.75
CA ALA A 57 -13.96 12.74 -6.09
C ALA A 57 -13.17 11.48 -6.52
N ASN A 58 -12.44 10.85 -5.59
CA ASN A 58 -11.75 9.58 -5.86
C ASN A 58 -12.74 8.42 -6.11
N ILE A 59 -13.88 8.37 -5.42
CA ILE A 59 -14.95 7.40 -5.72
C ILE A 59 -15.50 7.62 -7.12
N LEU A 60 -15.83 8.86 -7.48
CA LEU A 60 -16.42 9.18 -8.78
C LEU A 60 -15.46 8.87 -9.95
N ARG A 61 -14.18 9.16 -9.78
CA ARG A 61 -13.11 8.85 -10.76
C ARG A 61 -12.71 7.38 -10.80
N SER A 62 -13.11 6.60 -9.80
CA SER A 62 -12.74 5.19 -9.76
C SER A 62 -13.42 4.41 -10.90
N PRO A 63 -12.77 3.33 -11.37
CA PRO A 63 -13.27 2.56 -12.50
C PRO A 63 -14.40 1.58 -12.12
N ILE A 64 -14.92 1.63 -10.89
CA ILE A 64 -16.04 0.75 -10.47
C ILE A 64 -17.33 1.14 -11.18
N SER A 65 -18.30 0.22 -11.22
CA SER A 65 -19.61 0.47 -11.84
C SER A 65 -20.36 1.60 -11.15
N ASP A 66 -21.20 2.30 -11.89
CA ASP A 66 -22.00 3.40 -11.35
C ASP A 66 -22.99 2.91 -10.28
N ASP A 67 -23.47 1.67 -10.38
CA ASP A 67 -24.27 1.02 -9.33
C ASP A 67 -23.50 0.90 -8.01
N LEU A 68 -22.21 0.51 -8.07
CA LEU A 68 -21.37 0.38 -6.88
C LEU A 68 -21.02 1.77 -6.32
N LYS A 69 -20.77 2.77 -7.17
CA LYS A 69 -20.61 4.16 -6.74
C LYS A 69 -21.87 4.67 -6.03
N ALA A 70 -23.03 4.48 -6.64
CA ALA A 70 -24.33 4.88 -6.08
C ALA A 70 -24.58 4.18 -4.75
N TRP A 71 -24.25 2.89 -4.63
CA TRP A 71 -24.36 2.16 -3.37
C TRP A 71 -23.47 2.74 -2.27
N ILE A 72 -22.17 3.00 -2.55
CA ILE A 72 -21.26 3.61 -1.58
C ILE A 72 -21.83 4.95 -1.10
N LEU A 73 -22.25 5.79 -2.05
CA LEU A 73 -22.73 7.14 -1.77
C LEU A 73 -24.07 7.13 -1.02
N ARG A 74 -24.97 6.20 -1.33
CA ARG A 74 -26.22 6.03 -0.57
C ARG A 74 -25.99 5.50 0.84
N LYS A 75 -25.01 4.61 1.03
CA LYS A 75 -24.59 4.17 2.38
C LYS A 75 -24.03 5.32 3.19
N VAL A 76 -23.26 6.20 2.55
CA VAL A 76 -22.76 7.45 3.14
C VAL A 76 -23.92 8.34 3.57
N GLU A 77 -24.85 8.66 2.66
CA GLU A 77 -26.04 9.48 2.94
C GLU A 77 -26.87 8.94 4.12
N THR A 78 -27.08 7.62 4.16
CA THR A 78 -27.90 6.97 5.19
C THR A 78 -27.13 6.66 6.48
N GLN A 79 -25.91 7.16 6.65
CA GLN A 79 -25.04 6.86 7.80
C GLN A 79 -24.88 5.36 8.04
N GLY A 80 -24.87 4.57 6.98
CA GLY A 80 -24.77 3.11 7.07
C GLY A 80 -26.02 2.40 7.60
N ARG A 81 -27.10 3.13 7.92
CA ARG A 81 -28.36 2.56 8.45
C ARG A 81 -29.18 1.84 7.40
N ASN A 82 -28.93 2.10 6.12
CA ASN A 82 -29.59 1.39 5.04
C ASN A 82 -29.05 -0.05 4.96
N PRO A 83 -29.90 -1.09 5.06
CA PRO A 83 -29.45 -2.49 5.03
C PRO A 83 -29.08 -3.01 3.63
N GLN A 84 -29.18 -2.19 2.58
CA GLN A 84 -28.88 -2.61 1.21
C GLN A 84 -27.51 -3.29 1.08
N THR A 85 -27.52 -4.48 0.50
CA THR A 85 -26.31 -5.18 0.10
C THR A 85 -25.67 -4.49 -1.10
N PRO A 86 -24.34 -4.55 -1.23
CA PRO A 86 -23.65 -4.06 -2.40
C PRO A 86 -24.10 -4.84 -3.65
N PRO A 87 -24.14 -4.20 -4.83
CA PRO A 87 -24.49 -4.86 -6.08
C PRO A 87 -23.48 -5.96 -6.44
N PRO A 88 -23.89 -7.05 -7.12
CA PRO A 88 -22.98 -8.06 -7.61
C PRO A 88 -21.85 -7.44 -8.43
N SER A 89 -20.61 -7.74 -8.05
CA SER A 89 -19.43 -7.09 -8.60
C SER A 89 -18.27 -8.08 -8.68
N SER A 90 -17.33 -7.85 -9.60
CA SER A 90 -16.09 -8.62 -9.65
C SER A 90 -15.23 -8.41 -8.40
N VAL A 91 -14.33 -9.35 -8.10
CA VAL A 91 -13.40 -9.23 -6.97
C VAL A 91 -12.61 -7.92 -7.04
N ASN A 92 -12.08 -7.56 -8.22
CA ASN A 92 -11.34 -6.30 -8.39
C ASN A 92 -12.20 -5.06 -8.13
N SER A 93 -13.45 -5.02 -8.58
CA SER A 93 -14.36 -3.90 -8.28
C SER A 93 -14.63 -3.78 -6.77
N LEU A 94 -14.79 -4.92 -6.10
CA LEU A 94 -14.95 -4.96 -4.64
C LEU A 94 -13.66 -4.55 -3.91
N VAL A 95 -12.47 -4.90 -4.42
CA VAL A 95 -11.18 -4.47 -3.88
C VAL A 95 -11.03 -2.96 -4.00
N ILE A 96 -11.37 -2.39 -5.16
CA ILE A 96 -11.35 -0.94 -5.37
C ILE A 96 -12.29 -0.25 -4.39
N ALA A 97 -13.54 -0.72 -4.30
CA ALA A 97 -14.51 -0.18 -3.35
C ALA A 97 -14.02 -0.30 -1.90
N TYR A 98 -13.45 -1.45 -1.51
CA TYR A 98 -12.91 -1.66 -0.17
C TYR A 98 -11.75 -0.71 0.15
N SER A 99 -10.82 -0.53 -0.80
CA SER A 99 -9.70 0.41 -0.68
C SER A 99 -10.17 1.85 -0.54
N LEU A 100 -11.15 2.26 -1.36
CA LEU A 100 -11.76 3.60 -1.28
C LEU A 100 -12.44 3.82 0.07
N CYS A 101 -13.30 2.88 0.50
CA CYS A 101 -14.00 2.96 1.79
C CYS A 101 -13.02 2.99 2.97
N SER A 102 -11.91 2.25 2.88
CA SER A 102 -10.86 2.26 3.90
C SER A 102 -10.14 3.61 4.03
N CYS A 103 -10.11 4.40 2.96
CA CYS A 103 -9.56 5.74 2.90
C CYS A 103 -10.55 6.85 3.29
N CYS A 104 -11.78 6.50 3.69
CA CYS A 104 -12.73 7.46 4.25
C CYS A 104 -12.07 8.21 5.43
N PRO A 105 -12.20 9.55 5.52
CA PRO A 105 -11.61 10.34 6.60
C PRO A 105 -11.97 9.79 7.99
N GLN A 106 -11.05 9.90 8.95
CA GLN A 106 -11.17 9.31 10.30
C GLN A 106 -11.05 10.34 11.42
N THR A 107 -11.09 11.62 11.05
CA THR A 107 -10.84 12.75 11.97
C THR A 107 -11.90 12.85 13.06
N THR A 108 -13.13 12.38 12.78
CA THR A 108 -14.24 12.40 13.74
C THR A 108 -14.76 10.98 14.03
N PRO A 109 -15.33 10.73 15.22
CA PRO A 109 -15.94 9.44 15.56
C PRO A 109 -17.01 9.00 14.56
N GLU A 110 -17.77 9.96 14.03
CA GLU A 110 -18.83 9.69 13.06
C GLU A 110 -18.24 9.25 11.71
N ALA A 111 -17.12 9.83 11.27
CA ALA A 111 -16.43 9.41 10.06
C ALA A 111 -15.74 8.04 10.24
N GLN A 112 -15.24 7.74 11.45
CA GLN A 112 -14.73 6.41 11.80
C GLN A 112 -15.84 5.35 11.76
N PHE A 113 -17.03 5.66 12.29
CA PHE A 113 -18.18 4.79 12.21
C PHE A 113 -18.58 4.51 10.77
N LEU A 114 -18.66 5.54 9.93
CA LEU A 114 -18.96 5.41 8.51
C LEU A 114 -17.97 4.49 7.79
N ARG A 115 -16.66 4.68 8.01
CA ARG A 115 -15.62 3.79 7.47
C ARG A 115 -15.88 2.34 7.87
N ARG A 116 -16.12 2.09 9.15
CA ARG A 116 -16.39 0.73 9.66
C ARG A 116 -17.58 0.12 8.95
N VAL A 117 -18.72 0.79 8.94
CA VAL A 117 -19.95 0.26 8.31
C VAL A 117 -19.76 0.00 6.81
N LEU A 118 -19.08 0.88 6.09
CA LEU A 118 -18.78 0.68 4.66
C LEU A 118 -17.89 -0.55 4.44
N THR A 119 -16.79 -0.66 5.20
CA THR A 119 -15.87 -1.80 5.07
C THR A 119 -16.50 -3.11 5.54
N GLU A 120 -17.28 -3.08 6.62
CA GLU A 120 -17.99 -4.23 7.17
C GLU A 120 -19.03 -4.73 6.19
N SER A 121 -19.83 -3.83 5.60
CA SER A 121 -20.84 -4.18 4.59
C SER A 121 -20.21 -4.89 3.38
N LEU A 122 -19.01 -4.47 2.95
CA LEU A 122 -18.29 -5.14 1.86
C LEU A 122 -17.72 -6.49 2.28
N THR A 123 -17.36 -6.69 3.55
CA THR A 123 -16.81 -7.96 4.04
C THR A 123 -17.87 -8.98 4.48
N SER A 124 -19.03 -8.53 4.96
CA SER A 124 -20.09 -9.39 5.50
C SER A 124 -21.09 -9.80 4.43
N ALA A 125 -21.39 -8.90 3.48
CA ALA A 125 -22.39 -9.17 2.44
C ALA A 125 -21.79 -9.76 1.15
N CYS A 126 -20.49 -9.60 0.91
CA CYS A 126 -19.85 -10.14 -0.28
C CYS A 126 -19.01 -11.37 0.02
N THR A 127 -19.21 -12.43 -0.75
CA THR A 127 -18.27 -13.56 -0.84
C THR A 127 -16.90 -13.15 -1.40
N GLY A 128 -16.78 -11.96 -2.00
CA GLY A 128 -15.60 -11.51 -2.74
C GLY A 128 -14.44 -10.92 -1.92
N ILE A 129 -14.65 -10.33 -0.73
CA ILE A 129 -13.56 -9.77 0.10
C ILE A 129 -13.35 -10.63 1.33
N THR A 130 -12.70 -11.77 1.12
CA THR A 130 -12.37 -12.72 2.19
C THR A 130 -11.23 -12.20 3.07
N PRO A 131 -11.08 -12.71 4.32
CA PRO A 131 -9.92 -12.41 5.15
C PRO A 131 -8.57 -12.67 4.47
N THR A 132 -8.52 -13.69 3.59
CA THR A 132 -7.33 -14.02 2.79
C THR A 132 -7.00 -12.93 1.78
N ILE A 133 -7.99 -12.44 1.01
CA ILE A 133 -7.81 -11.33 0.07
C ILE A 133 -7.36 -10.07 0.81
N ARG A 134 -7.98 -9.77 1.97
CA ARG A 134 -7.63 -8.62 2.80
C ARG A 134 -6.15 -8.59 3.19
N ARG A 135 -5.52 -9.75 3.37
CA ARG A 135 -4.08 -9.83 3.68
C ARG A 135 -3.21 -9.27 2.55
N TYR A 136 -3.63 -9.45 1.29
CA TYR A 136 -2.90 -8.99 0.10
C TYR A 136 -3.25 -7.57 -0.35
N ILE A 137 -4.30 -6.95 0.21
CA ILE A 137 -4.69 -5.57 -0.13
C ILE A 137 -4.56 -4.61 1.06
N ARG A 138 -3.99 -5.09 2.18
CA ARG A 138 -3.73 -4.28 3.37
C ARG A 138 -2.54 -3.38 3.15
N ARG A 139 -2.75 -2.08 3.18
CA ARG A 139 -1.70 -1.08 2.99
C ARG A 139 -0.84 -0.92 4.25
N ARG A 140 0.47 -0.75 4.06
CA ARG A 140 1.36 -0.25 5.11
C ARG A 140 1.28 1.28 5.08
N GLU A 141 0.71 1.85 6.15
CA GLU A 141 0.27 3.24 6.17
C GLU A 141 -0.67 3.56 4.99
N GLN A 142 -0.17 4.26 3.98
CA GLN A 142 -0.89 4.67 2.78
C GLN A 142 -0.34 4.03 1.49
N TYR A 143 0.68 3.18 1.58
CA TYR A 143 1.40 2.63 0.44
C TYR A 143 1.00 1.17 0.15
N GLY A 144 0.99 0.82 -1.14
CA GLY A 144 0.53 -0.48 -1.64
C GLY A 144 1.68 -1.29 -2.25
N ILE A 145 2.87 -1.20 -1.68
CA ILE A 145 4.05 -1.92 -2.17
C ILE A 145 4.33 -3.10 -1.27
N TYR A 146 4.57 -4.27 -1.86
CA TYR A 146 4.92 -5.49 -1.15
C TYR A 146 6.25 -6.04 -1.67
N ILE A 147 7.08 -6.50 -0.75
CA ILE A 147 8.21 -7.38 -1.05
C ILE A 147 7.78 -8.79 -0.64
N VAL A 148 7.82 -9.73 -1.59
CA VAL A 148 7.24 -11.07 -1.41
C VAL A 148 8.20 -12.17 -1.82
N LYS A 149 8.01 -13.35 -1.24
CA LYS A 149 8.75 -14.55 -1.63
C LYS A 149 8.18 -15.19 -2.90
N GLY A 150 9.02 -16.01 -3.53
CA GLY A 150 8.64 -16.88 -4.65
C GLY A 150 7.37 -17.68 -4.36
N GLY A 151 6.49 -17.77 -5.36
CA GLY A 151 5.23 -18.51 -5.29
C GLY A 151 4.01 -17.70 -4.86
N THR A 152 4.19 -16.44 -4.45
CA THR A 152 3.08 -15.55 -4.09
C THR A 152 2.17 -15.24 -5.30
N LEU A 153 2.73 -15.26 -6.52
CA LEU A 153 1.96 -15.09 -7.75
C LEU A 153 0.82 -16.12 -7.89
N PHE A 154 1.09 -17.38 -7.59
CA PHE A 154 0.10 -18.45 -7.71
C PHE A 154 -1.10 -18.21 -6.78
N GLU A 155 -0.82 -17.80 -5.54
CA GLU A 155 -1.87 -17.46 -4.57
C GLU A 155 -2.69 -16.24 -5.00
N LEU A 156 -2.03 -15.21 -5.53
CA LEU A 156 -2.71 -14.03 -6.06
C LEU A 156 -3.60 -14.40 -7.27
N GLN A 157 -3.10 -15.19 -8.21
CA GLN A 157 -3.88 -15.62 -9.37
C GLN A 157 -5.06 -16.52 -8.96
N LYS A 158 -4.90 -17.36 -7.93
CA LYS A 158 -5.98 -18.18 -7.38
C LYS A 158 -7.09 -17.35 -6.73
N LEU A 159 -6.72 -16.28 -6.01
CA LEU A 159 -7.67 -15.46 -5.26
C LEU A 159 -8.36 -14.40 -6.12
N PHE A 160 -7.61 -13.76 -7.03
CA PHE A 160 -8.10 -12.65 -7.84
C PHE A 160 -8.48 -13.09 -9.27
N GLY A 161 -8.00 -14.25 -9.73
CA GLY A 161 -8.09 -14.69 -11.12
C GLY A 161 -6.84 -14.32 -11.91
N GLN A 162 -6.43 -15.20 -12.83
CA GLN A 162 -5.18 -15.04 -13.60
C GLN A 162 -5.17 -13.75 -14.45
N GLU A 163 -6.30 -13.39 -15.05
CA GLU A 163 -6.45 -12.19 -15.88
C GLU A 163 -6.48 -10.88 -15.08
N ASN A 164 -6.72 -10.98 -13.77
CA ASN A 164 -6.88 -9.83 -12.88
C ASN A 164 -5.56 -9.39 -12.22
N VAL A 165 -4.50 -10.17 -12.37
CA VAL A 165 -3.14 -9.91 -11.87
C VAL A 165 -2.22 -9.70 -13.07
N ALA A 166 -1.77 -8.46 -13.28
CA ALA A 166 -0.82 -8.19 -14.35
C ALA A 166 0.59 -8.58 -13.92
N VAL A 167 1.27 -9.40 -14.72
CA VAL A 167 2.62 -9.88 -14.44
C VAL A 167 3.63 -9.18 -15.34
N ARG A 168 4.74 -8.73 -14.77
CA ARG A 168 5.88 -8.19 -15.49
C ARG A 168 7.19 -8.77 -14.98
N ASP A 169 7.82 -9.57 -15.82
CA ASP A 169 9.18 -10.08 -15.61
C ASP A 169 10.21 -9.19 -16.31
N PHE A 170 11.19 -8.66 -15.59
CA PHE A 170 12.28 -7.83 -16.11
C PHE A 170 13.61 -8.59 -16.31
N GLU A 171 13.64 -9.92 -16.15
CA GLU A 171 14.88 -10.71 -16.17
C GLU A 171 15.70 -10.47 -17.44
N ARG A 172 15.03 -10.44 -18.60
CA ARG A 172 15.66 -10.22 -19.91
C ARG A 172 16.26 -8.82 -20.02
N GLU A 173 15.50 -7.80 -19.66
CA GLU A 173 15.90 -6.39 -19.80
C GLU A 173 17.05 -6.03 -18.86
N VAL A 174 17.02 -6.56 -17.62
CA VAL A 174 18.11 -6.41 -16.65
C VAL A 174 19.37 -7.10 -17.14
N SER A 175 19.25 -8.32 -17.68
CA SER A 175 20.40 -9.06 -18.24
C SER A 175 21.07 -8.31 -19.39
N GLN A 176 20.30 -7.57 -20.16
CA GLN A 176 20.79 -6.75 -21.28
C GLN A 176 21.29 -5.36 -20.86
N ARG A 177 21.15 -4.98 -19.58
CA ARG A 177 21.44 -3.62 -19.04
C ARG A 177 20.77 -2.50 -19.87
N ALA A 178 19.63 -2.80 -20.49
CA ALA A 178 19.05 -1.99 -21.56
C ALA A 178 17.96 -1.01 -21.09
N VAL A 179 17.73 -0.91 -19.77
CA VAL A 179 16.53 -0.26 -19.22
C VAL A 179 16.89 0.73 -18.13
N SER A 180 16.35 1.94 -18.28
CA SER A 180 16.41 2.97 -17.25
C SER A 180 15.28 2.82 -16.24
N ILE A 181 15.49 3.36 -15.04
CA ILE A 181 14.48 3.46 -13.98
C ILE A 181 13.19 4.10 -14.49
N ASN A 182 13.30 5.19 -15.27
CA ASN A 182 12.16 5.90 -15.85
C ASN A 182 11.31 4.96 -16.71
N TRP A 183 11.95 4.16 -17.54
CA TRP A 183 11.27 3.21 -18.40
C TRP A 183 10.60 2.10 -17.59
N MET A 184 11.29 1.54 -16.58
CA MET A 184 10.71 0.54 -15.69
C MET A 184 9.45 1.07 -14.99
N TYR A 185 9.52 2.30 -14.47
CA TYR A 185 8.38 2.96 -13.84
C TYR A 185 7.19 3.06 -14.82
N LEU A 186 7.43 3.59 -16.02
CA LEU A 186 6.39 3.75 -17.04
C LEU A 186 5.80 2.41 -17.49
N ASP A 187 6.61 1.37 -17.64
CA ASP A 187 6.15 0.04 -18.03
C ASP A 187 5.31 -0.62 -16.92
N ILE A 188 5.70 -0.47 -15.64
CA ILE A 188 4.92 -0.95 -14.49
C ILE A 188 3.57 -0.26 -14.43
N ILE A 189 3.53 1.08 -14.48
CA ILE A 189 2.25 1.80 -14.36
C ILE A 189 1.33 1.53 -15.55
N LYS A 190 1.87 1.29 -16.75
CA LYS A 190 1.11 0.94 -17.94
C LYS A 190 0.36 -0.39 -17.77
N ARG A 191 0.83 -1.28 -16.89
CA ARG A 191 0.13 -2.54 -16.58
C ARG A 191 -1.16 -2.34 -15.78
N PHE A 192 -1.33 -1.21 -15.12
CA PHE A 192 -2.57 -0.88 -14.45
C PHE A 192 -3.63 -0.42 -15.47
N THR A 193 -4.37 -1.38 -16.03
CA THR A 193 -5.59 -1.07 -16.81
C THR A 193 -6.71 -0.59 -15.89
N GLY A 194 -7.89 -0.20 -16.42
CA GLY A 194 -9.04 0.25 -15.62
C GLY A 194 -9.27 -0.58 -14.36
N PHE A 195 -9.39 -1.90 -14.48
CA PHE A 195 -9.77 -2.77 -13.36
C PHE A 195 -8.60 -3.53 -12.72
N THR A 196 -7.40 -3.51 -13.30
CA THR A 196 -6.25 -4.28 -12.79
C THR A 196 -5.72 -3.70 -11.47
N CYS A 197 -6.05 -4.28 -10.32
CA CYS A 197 -5.60 -3.72 -9.04
C CYS A 197 -4.14 -4.07 -8.70
N ILE A 198 -3.66 -5.20 -9.22
CA ILE A 198 -2.40 -5.82 -8.79
C ILE A 198 -1.45 -5.93 -9.98
N VAL A 199 -0.23 -5.42 -9.78
CA VAL A 199 0.91 -5.67 -10.67
C VAL A 199 1.96 -6.46 -9.91
N TYR A 200 2.35 -7.61 -10.46
CA TYR A 200 3.35 -8.51 -9.92
C TYR A 200 4.63 -8.42 -10.75
N ILE A 201 5.76 -8.20 -10.10
CA ILE A 201 7.04 -7.92 -10.72
C ILE A 201 8.03 -9.03 -10.39
N GLN A 202 8.66 -9.58 -11.45
CA GLN A 202 9.66 -10.65 -11.38
C GLN A 202 10.95 -10.23 -12.08
N GLY A 203 12.01 -11.01 -11.91
CA GLY A 203 13.28 -10.82 -12.62
C GLY A 203 14.17 -9.69 -12.11
N LEU A 204 13.75 -8.98 -11.05
CA LEU A 204 14.57 -7.98 -10.38
C LEU A 204 15.26 -8.60 -9.16
N ARG A 205 16.58 -8.43 -9.04
CA ARG A 205 17.32 -8.82 -7.82
C ARG A 205 17.30 -7.73 -6.75
N ILE A 206 17.39 -6.48 -7.18
CA ILE A 206 17.43 -5.28 -6.34
C ILE A 206 16.49 -4.26 -6.99
N VAL A 207 15.85 -3.42 -6.17
CA VAL A 207 15.04 -2.28 -6.63
C VAL A 207 15.70 -0.98 -6.22
N GLU A 208 15.88 -0.08 -7.18
CA GLU A 208 16.47 1.24 -6.91
C GLU A 208 15.51 2.13 -6.10
N ASP A 209 16.08 2.96 -5.22
CA ASP A 209 15.32 3.86 -4.34
C ASP A 209 14.40 4.82 -5.10
N ALA A 210 14.85 5.33 -6.25
CA ALA A 210 14.06 6.23 -7.08
C ALA A 210 12.79 5.53 -7.60
N LEU A 211 12.92 4.29 -8.09
CA LEU A 211 11.78 3.50 -8.57
C LEU A 211 10.80 3.21 -7.44
N LEU A 212 11.31 2.78 -6.28
CA LEU A 212 10.49 2.47 -5.12
C LEU A 212 9.72 3.70 -4.64
N LYS A 213 10.38 4.85 -4.57
CA LYS A 213 9.77 6.14 -4.22
C LYS A 213 8.67 6.53 -5.19
N TRP A 214 8.90 6.47 -6.50
CA TRP A 214 7.89 6.85 -7.49
C TRP A 214 6.68 5.91 -7.49
N LEU A 215 6.89 4.61 -7.29
CA LEU A 215 5.78 3.66 -7.14
C LEU A 215 5.04 3.86 -5.82
N ALA A 216 5.73 4.29 -4.75
CA ALA A 216 5.10 4.57 -3.48
C ALA A 216 4.16 5.77 -3.63
N GLU A 217 4.62 6.86 -4.24
CA GLU A 217 3.76 8.01 -4.54
C GLU A 217 2.61 7.63 -5.46
N TYR A 218 2.87 6.84 -6.51
CA TYR A 218 1.82 6.38 -7.42
C TYR A 218 0.72 5.60 -6.69
N THR A 219 1.10 4.63 -5.87
CA THR A 219 0.13 3.82 -5.11
C THR A 219 -0.54 4.66 -4.02
N ARG A 220 0.13 5.65 -3.42
CA ARG A 220 -0.48 6.59 -2.47
C ARG A 220 -1.62 7.38 -3.11
N HIS A 221 -1.43 7.85 -4.34
CA HIS A 221 -2.47 8.56 -5.10
C HIS A 221 -3.59 7.64 -5.59
N HIS A 222 -3.27 6.39 -5.94
CA HIS A 222 -4.23 5.39 -6.42
C HIS A 222 -4.38 4.27 -5.40
N THR A 223 -5.23 4.49 -4.40
CA THR A 223 -5.31 3.68 -3.18
C THR A 223 -5.73 2.23 -3.38
N TRP A 224 -6.26 1.89 -4.56
CA TRP A 224 -6.64 0.54 -4.98
C TRP A 224 -5.59 -0.15 -5.86
N ARG A 225 -4.42 0.46 -6.08
CA ARG A 225 -3.30 -0.12 -6.83
C ARG A 225 -2.26 -0.69 -5.88
N PHE A 226 -1.79 -1.87 -6.22
CA PHE A 226 -0.83 -2.64 -5.43
C PHE A 226 0.27 -3.19 -6.33
N VAL A 227 1.52 -3.08 -5.87
CA VAL A 227 2.72 -3.54 -6.57
C VAL A 227 3.41 -4.59 -5.70
N PHE A 228 3.69 -5.74 -6.29
CA PHE A 228 4.35 -6.86 -5.63
C PHE A 228 5.69 -7.11 -6.29
N PHE A 229 6.77 -7.03 -5.53
CA PHE A 229 8.11 -7.37 -5.99
C PHE A 229 8.50 -8.75 -5.47
N GLU A 230 8.73 -9.70 -6.37
CA GLU A 230 9.13 -11.05 -6.02
C GLU A 230 10.65 -11.15 -5.81
N ASN A 231 11.04 -11.72 -4.65
CA ASN A 231 12.42 -12.05 -4.30
C ASN A 231 13.44 -10.90 -4.45
N VAL A 232 12.97 -9.65 -4.34
CA VAL A 232 13.83 -8.47 -4.39
C VAL A 232 14.49 -8.25 -3.04
N ASP A 233 15.80 -8.04 -3.05
CA ASP A 233 16.54 -7.54 -1.89
C ASP A 233 16.36 -6.01 -1.78
N ALA A 234 15.69 -5.59 -0.70
CA ALA A 234 15.47 -4.19 -0.35
C ALA A 234 16.35 -3.72 0.82
N ALA A 235 17.33 -4.52 1.26
CA ALA A 235 18.16 -4.19 2.43
C ALA A 235 18.98 -2.90 2.24
N TRP A 236 19.39 -2.64 1.00
CA TRP A 236 20.20 -1.48 0.61
C TRP A 236 19.41 -0.21 0.34
N ASN A 237 18.08 -0.28 0.31
CA ASN A 237 17.24 0.90 0.17
C ASN A 237 17.30 1.76 1.43
N PHE A 238 17.15 3.08 1.25
CA PHE A 238 16.98 3.99 2.38
C PHE A 238 15.84 3.52 3.30
N SER A 239 16.04 3.65 4.61
CA SER A 239 15.07 3.22 5.63
C SER A 239 13.68 3.84 5.38
N GLU A 240 13.64 5.11 5.00
CA GLU A 240 12.41 5.81 4.64
C GLU A 240 11.65 5.13 3.50
N ASN A 241 12.34 4.61 2.48
CA ASN A 241 11.71 3.93 1.35
C ASN A 241 11.26 2.52 1.74
N ARG A 242 12.04 1.83 2.58
CA ARG A 242 11.67 0.52 3.11
C ARG A 242 10.42 0.59 3.98
N ASP A 243 10.23 1.65 4.76
CA ASP A 243 9.04 1.80 5.59
C ASP A 243 7.74 1.96 4.79
N ARG A 244 7.85 2.31 3.50
CA ARG A 244 6.73 2.35 2.55
C ARG A 244 6.36 0.97 1.98
N CYS A 245 7.13 -0.07 2.28
CA CYS A 245 6.94 -1.42 1.75
C CYS A 245 6.43 -2.37 2.84
N ASP A 246 5.49 -3.25 2.49
CA ASP A 246 5.03 -4.33 3.34
C ASP A 246 5.88 -5.59 3.11
N PHE A 247 6.44 -6.14 4.19
CA PHE A 247 7.31 -7.32 4.18
C PHE A 247 6.65 -8.56 4.80
N SER A 248 5.34 -8.55 5.01
CA SER A 248 4.59 -9.66 5.65
C SER A 248 4.62 -10.97 4.86
N PHE A 249 5.07 -10.93 3.61
CA PHE A 249 5.26 -12.08 2.73
C PHE A 249 6.70 -12.21 2.24
N ALA A 250 7.62 -11.37 2.72
CA ALA A 250 9.00 -11.35 2.25
C ALA A 250 9.70 -12.69 2.56
N PRO A 251 10.68 -13.10 1.74
CA PRO A 251 11.55 -14.21 2.10
C PRO A 251 12.26 -13.89 3.42
N GLU A 252 12.54 -14.91 4.23
CA GLU A 252 13.26 -14.72 5.49
C GLU A 252 14.64 -14.13 5.20
N SER A 253 14.86 -12.89 5.60
CA SER A 253 16.17 -12.24 5.54
C SER A 253 16.90 -12.41 6.87
N LEU A 254 18.24 -12.41 6.85
CA LEU A 254 19.05 -12.44 8.08
C LEU A 254 18.65 -11.34 9.06
N SER A 255 18.34 -10.14 8.58
CA SER A 255 17.85 -9.01 9.37
C SER A 255 16.45 -9.21 9.94
N SER A 256 15.61 -10.07 9.34
CA SER A 256 14.31 -10.46 9.92
C SER A 256 14.43 -11.52 11.02
N ILE A 257 15.50 -12.32 10.99
CA ILE A 257 15.82 -13.37 11.95
C ILE A 257 16.61 -12.79 13.15
N ILE A 258 17.53 -11.85 12.90
CA ILE A 258 18.33 -11.18 13.93
C ILE A 258 17.57 -9.95 14.43
N ARG A 259 16.77 -10.09 15.49
CA ARG A 259 16.08 -8.96 16.15
C ARG A 259 16.82 -8.48 17.40
N THR A 260 17.60 -9.37 17.99
CA THR A 260 18.34 -9.18 19.23
C THR A 260 19.72 -9.80 19.11
N THR A 261 20.64 -9.39 19.98
CA THR A 261 21.99 -9.99 20.06
C THR A 261 21.94 -11.48 20.42
N SER A 262 20.92 -11.93 21.15
CA SER A 262 20.68 -13.35 21.42
C SER A 262 20.34 -14.17 20.19
N ASP A 263 19.71 -13.57 19.17
CA ASP A 263 19.35 -14.29 17.95
C ASP A 263 20.59 -14.72 17.16
N LEU A 264 21.71 -13.98 17.28
CA LEU A 264 22.99 -14.30 16.63
C LEU A 264 23.55 -15.68 17.02
N LEU A 265 23.10 -16.24 18.15
CA LEU A 265 23.51 -17.53 18.68
C LEU A 265 22.55 -18.66 18.28
N THR A 266 21.45 -18.37 17.58
CA THR A 266 20.51 -19.40 17.15
C THR A 266 21.10 -20.26 16.02
N PRO A 267 20.84 -21.58 16.03
CA PRO A 267 21.35 -22.50 15.00
C PRO A 267 20.87 -22.12 13.58
N LYS A 268 19.73 -21.42 13.48
CA LYS A 268 19.19 -20.91 12.22
C LYS A 268 20.07 -19.83 11.59
N ILE A 269 20.70 -18.96 12.38
CA ILE A 269 21.65 -17.94 11.90
C ILE A 269 23.05 -18.52 11.71
N ALA A 270 23.45 -19.47 12.55
CA ALA A 270 24.72 -20.19 12.40
C ALA A 270 24.83 -20.92 11.05
N ALA A 271 23.73 -21.45 10.52
CA ALA A 271 23.69 -22.12 9.22
C ALA A 271 23.80 -21.18 8.00
N ILE A 272 23.51 -19.88 8.17
CA ILE A 272 23.46 -18.89 7.09
C ILE A 272 24.68 -17.94 7.15
N ARG A 273 25.42 -17.93 8.27
CA ARG A 273 26.61 -17.11 8.44
C ARG A 273 27.66 -17.51 7.39
N PRO A 274 28.21 -16.56 6.61
CA PRO A 274 29.40 -16.84 5.80
C PRO A 274 30.50 -17.29 6.77
N SER A 275 30.89 -18.55 6.70
CA SER A 275 32.07 -19.02 7.40
C SER A 275 33.28 -18.39 6.72
N HIS A 276 33.66 -17.19 7.14
CA HIS A 276 35.02 -16.67 6.92
C HIS A 276 36.04 -17.45 7.78
N ILE A 277 35.87 -18.78 7.88
CA ILE A 277 36.97 -19.70 8.07
C ILE A 277 37.47 -19.99 6.64
N ALA A 278 37.95 -18.94 5.97
CA ALA A 278 39.11 -19.19 5.12
C ALA A 278 40.20 -19.54 6.13
N GLU A 279 40.68 -20.77 6.05
CA GLU A 279 41.89 -21.20 6.72
C GLU A 279 42.93 -20.09 6.57
N TYR A 280 43.24 -19.39 7.66
CA TYR A 280 44.52 -18.71 7.74
C TYR A 280 45.56 -19.82 7.83
N ASP A 281 45.87 -20.40 6.66
CA ASP A 281 47.03 -21.24 6.49
C ASP A 281 48.24 -20.43 6.93
N PHE A 282 48.85 -20.91 8.01
CA PHE A 282 50.27 -20.78 8.32
C PHE A 282 50.94 -19.46 7.89
N CYS A 283 51.03 -18.51 8.83
CA CYS A 283 52.14 -17.56 8.80
C CYS A 283 53.27 -18.18 9.64
N PRO A 284 54.34 -18.72 9.05
CA PRO A 284 55.45 -19.25 9.82
C PRO A 284 56.08 -18.10 10.59
N THR A 285 56.30 -18.35 11.88
CA THR A 285 56.91 -17.44 12.85
C THR A 285 58.17 -16.82 12.25
N ARG A 286 58.16 -15.50 12.05
CA ARG A 286 59.35 -14.72 11.72
C ARG A 286 60.35 -14.83 12.88
N GLU A 287 61.31 -15.74 12.75
CA GLU A 287 62.67 -15.45 13.18
C GLU A 287 63.09 -14.16 12.47
N LEU A 288 63.23 -13.06 13.23
CA LEU A 288 64.08 -11.91 12.94
C LEU A 288 63.68 -10.74 13.86
N CYS A 289 64.06 -10.83 15.13
CA CYS A 289 64.29 -9.66 15.98
C CYS A 289 65.45 -9.93 16.95
N ARG A 290 66.67 -9.77 16.41
CA ARG A 290 67.81 -9.03 16.99
C ARG A 290 68.09 -9.22 18.49
N ASN A 291 69.14 -9.99 18.79
CA ASN A 291 70.05 -9.67 19.90
C ASN A 291 71.26 -8.90 19.34
N PRO A 292 71.66 -7.76 19.93
CA PRO A 292 72.89 -7.05 19.55
C PRO A 292 74.13 -7.75 20.15
N PRO A 293 75.32 -7.56 19.56
CA PRO A 293 76.54 -8.20 20.01
C PRO A 293 77.03 -7.56 21.31
N ARG A 294 77.23 -8.37 22.36
CA ARG A 294 78.00 -7.96 23.53
C ARG A 294 79.48 -8.14 23.23
N SER A 295 80.18 -7.02 23.10
CA SER A 295 81.63 -6.92 23.19
C SER A 295 82.13 -7.21 24.60
N ARG A 296 83.29 -7.87 24.66
CA ARG A 296 84.11 -8.30 25.80
C ARG A 296 84.25 -7.28 26.95
N GLN A 297 84.26 -7.81 28.19
CA GLN A 297 85.42 -7.80 29.10
C GLN A 297 85.42 -9.10 29.89
#